data_AF-A0A0M3K7E9-F1
#
_entry.id   AF-A0A0M3K7E9-F1
#
_cell.length_a   1.000
_cell.length_b   1.000
_cell.length_c   1.000
_cell.angle_alpha   90.00
_cell.angle_beta   90.00
_cell.angle_gamma   90.00
#
_symmetry.space_group_name_H-M   'P 1'
#
loop_
_entity.id
_entity.type
_entity.pdbx_description
1 polymer ?
#
loop_
_entity_poly.entity_id
_entity_poly.type
_entity_poly.pdbx_seq_one_letter_code
_entity_poly.pdbx_strand_id
1 'polypeptide(L)'
;MNAPEPKNKKKNAQHKKKGGKDADIDDIDAILKEVELETQKRDSSAAKGGKKAGKGGTENNHTVRPDSKPLFMKFEEEVKSLKSVDEQFPNADYPIGEICEYKVNADDRTAINRLTNEEKKALDSSYEELYKDFRRGAEAHRQTRKFVRSWLKPGLSMIEICEKLEAHSRRMIREHGLDSGLAFPTGCSINHCAAHYTPNAGDNTVLQYSDVCKIDYGVHVNGRIIDCAFTVNFDSKFD
;
A
#
# COMPACT_ATOMS: atom_id res chain seq x y z
N MET A 1 40.17 -13.10 -57.25
CA MET A 1 39.71 -14.40 -57.78
C MET A 1 38.27 -14.60 -57.33
N ASN A 2 37.42 -14.98 -58.27
CA ASN A 2 35.95 -14.86 -58.26
C ASN A 2 35.24 -15.78 -57.27
N ALA A 3 34.10 -15.32 -56.74
CA ALA A 3 33.02 -16.17 -56.22
C ALA A 3 32.29 -16.88 -57.40
N PRO A 4 31.54 -17.99 -57.20
CA PRO A 4 30.17 -17.88 -56.67
C PRO A 4 29.63 -19.10 -55.86
N GLU A 5 28.50 -18.91 -55.17
CA GLU A 5 27.53 -19.94 -54.71
C GLU A 5 26.80 -20.63 -55.93
N PRO A 6 25.77 -21.54 -55.86
CA PRO A 6 24.87 -21.91 -54.75
C PRO A 6 24.18 -23.32 -54.75
N LYS A 7 23.19 -23.49 -53.83
CA LYS A 7 21.96 -24.34 -53.84
C LYS A 7 22.06 -25.86 -53.56
N ASN A 8 21.37 -26.33 -52.51
CA ASN A 8 20.09 -27.05 -52.69
C ASN A 8 19.28 -27.27 -51.39
N LYS A 9 17.95 -27.08 -51.50
CA LYS A 9 16.92 -27.41 -50.51
C LYS A 9 16.71 -28.93 -50.43
N LYS A 10 16.53 -29.51 -49.23
CA LYS A 10 15.70 -30.72 -49.04
C LYS A 10 14.94 -30.70 -47.71
N LYS A 11 13.74 -31.27 -47.80
CA LYS A 11 12.61 -31.30 -46.84
C LYS A 11 12.78 -32.38 -45.75
N ASN A 12 11.98 -32.20 -44.70
CA ASN A 12 11.36 -33.19 -43.81
C ASN A 12 12.24 -34.03 -42.88
N ALA A 13 11.99 -33.91 -41.57
CA ALA A 13 11.51 -35.03 -40.75
C ALA A 13 11.06 -34.52 -39.37
N GLN A 14 9.81 -34.81 -39.01
CA GLN A 14 9.35 -34.80 -37.63
C GLN A 14 10.10 -35.90 -36.86
N HIS A 15 10.64 -35.57 -35.68
CA HIS A 15 10.79 -36.54 -34.60
C HIS A 15 10.45 -35.89 -33.25
N LYS A 16 9.35 -36.40 -32.69
CA LYS A 16 8.88 -36.22 -31.32
C LYS A 16 10.02 -36.52 -30.34
N LYS A 17 10.29 -35.60 -29.42
CA LYS A 17 10.75 -35.95 -28.07
C LYS A 17 9.93 -35.19 -27.04
N LYS A 18 9.24 -35.98 -26.20
CA LYS A 18 8.56 -35.55 -24.97
C LYS A 18 9.59 -34.91 -24.04
N GLY A 19 9.22 -33.77 -23.45
CA GLY A 19 9.88 -33.18 -22.30
C GLY A 19 8.97 -32.09 -21.77
N GLY A 20 8.41 -32.30 -20.58
CA GLY A 20 7.63 -31.27 -19.88
C GLY A 20 8.50 -30.04 -19.65
N LYS A 21 7.88 -28.88 -19.69
CA LYS A 21 8.49 -27.62 -19.29
C LYS A 21 7.47 -26.79 -18.55
N ASP A 22 7.79 -26.61 -17.28
CA ASP A 22 7.70 -25.35 -16.53
C ASP A 22 7.09 -24.19 -17.31
N ALA A 23 6.03 -23.61 -16.75
CA ALA A 23 5.48 -22.36 -17.23
C ALA A 23 6.54 -21.27 -17.04
N ASP A 24 7.10 -20.81 -18.16
CA ASP A 24 7.97 -19.65 -18.22
C ASP A 24 7.22 -18.44 -17.62
N ILE A 25 7.81 -17.86 -16.57
CA ILE A 25 7.32 -16.71 -15.80
C ILE A 25 7.50 -15.37 -16.56
N ASP A 26 8.03 -15.42 -17.79
CA ASP A 26 8.55 -14.24 -18.49
C ASP A 26 7.58 -13.54 -19.45
N ASP A 27 6.32 -13.99 -19.56
CA ASP A 27 5.31 -13.32 -20.40
C ASP A 27 4.24 -12.62 -19.53
N ILE A 28 4.69 -11.56 -18.83
CA ILE A 28 3.84 -10.70 -17.99
C ILE A 28 2.65 -10.14 -18.80
N ASP A 29 2.84 -9.88 -20.09
CA ASP A 29 1.79 -9.39 -20.98
C ASP A 29 0.70 -10.44 -21.21
N ALA A 30 1.07 -11.72 -21.32
CA ALA A 30 0.10 -12.81 -21.41
C ALA A 30 -0.71 -12.95 -20.11
N ILE A 31 -0.06 -12.82 -18.94
CA ILE A 31 -0.72 -12.89 -17.62
C ILE A 31 -1.69 -11.71 -17.44
N LEU A 32 -1.26 -10.49 -17.76
CA LEU A 32 -2.12 -9.29 -17.68
C LEU A 32 -3.38 -9.43 -18.55
N LYS A 33 -3.20 -9.96 -19.77
CA LYS A 33 -4.29 -10.16 -20.70
C LYS A 33 -5.27 -11.24 -20.23
N GLU A 34 -4.76 -12.28 -19.56
CA GLU A 34 -5.58 -13.32 -18.96
C GLU A 34 -6.39 -12.80 -17.76
N VAL A 35 -5.78 -11.96 -16.91
CA VAL A 35 -6.46 -11.28 -15.80
C VAL A 35 -7.56 -10.33 -16.30
N GLU A 36 -7.31 -9.56 -17.36
CA GLU A 36 -8.34 -8.70 -17.98
C GLU A 36 -9.51 -9.51 -18.56
N LEU A 37 -9.22 -10.62 -19.23
CA LEU A 37 -10.25 -11.52 -19.77
C LEU A 37 -11.08 -12.17 -18.68
N GLU A 38 -10.48 -12.53 -17.54
CA GLU A 38 -11.22 -13.05 -16.39
C GLU A 38 -12.10 -11.98 -15.73
N THR A 39 -11.60 -10.75 -15.62
CA THR A 39 -12.35 -9.62 -15.02
C THR A 39 -13.60 -9.31 -15.85
N GLN A 40 -13.47 -9.27 -17.19
CA GLN A 40 -14.60 -9.07 -18.10
C GLN A 40 -15.63 -10.22 -18.07
N LYS A 41 -15.19 -11.46 -17.86
CA LYS A 41 -16.09 -12.62 -17.69
C LYS A 41 -16.88 -12.55 -16.38
N ARG A 42 -16.26 -12.07 -15.30
CA ARG A 42 -16.94 -11.89 -14.00
C ARG A 42 -18.00 -10.79 -14.11
N ASP A 43 -17.68 -9.66 -14.74
CA ASP A 43 -18.62 -8.55 -14.94
C ASP A 43 -19.84 -8.93 -15.81
N SER A 44 -19.62 -9.73 -16.85
CA SER A 44 -20.71 -10.21 -17.72
C SER A 44 -21.58 -11.30 -17.08
N SER A 45 -21.03 -12.06 -16.12
CA SER A 45 -21.78 -13.05 -15.33
C SER A 45 -22.64 -12.42 -14.24
N ALA A 46 -22.19 -11.32 -13.63
CA ALA A 46 -22.97 -10.53 -12.67
C ALA A 46 -24.20 -9.86 -13.33
N ALA A 47 -24.13 -9.54 -14.62
CA ALA A 47 -25.22 -8.89 -15.36
C ALA A 47 -26.38 -9.81 -15.79
N LYS A 48 -26.26 -11.16 -15.67
CA LYS A 48 -27.28 -12.12 -16.17
C LYS A 48 -28.02 -12.92 -15.10
N GLY A 49 -27.71 -12.72 -13.81
CA GLY A 49 -28.36 -13.43 -12.70
C GLY A 49 -29.54 -12.66 -12.09
N GLY A 50 -30.69 -12.56 -12.76
CA GLY A 50 -31.88 -12.02 -12.11
C GLY A 50 -33.11 -11.82 -12.99
N LYS A 51 -33.92 -12.87 -13.19
CA LYS A 51 -35.38 -12.76 -13.42
C LYS A 51 -36.05 -14.14 -13.43
N LYS A 52 -36.74 -14.49 -12.35
CA LYS A 52 -38.01 -15.22 -12.40
C LYS A 52 -38.88 -14.84 -11.22
N ALA A 53 -40.10 -14.43 -11.54
CA ALA A 53 -41.09 -13.81 -10.66
C ALA A 53 -41.88 -14.86 -9.86
N GLY A 54 -42.28 -14.48 -8.64
CA GLY A 54 -43.31 -15.13 -7.84
C GLY A 54 -44.08 -14.06 -7.06
N LYS A 55 -45.40 -14.04 -7.23
CA LYS A 55 -46.37 -13.02 -6.80
C LYS A 55 -46.86 -13.34 -5.36
N GLY A 56 -46.93 -12.35 -4.47
CA GLY A 56 -47.62 -12.46 -3.18
C GLY A 56 -47.25 -11.32 -2.23
N GLY A 57 -48.23 -10.49 -1.85
CA GLY A 57 -48.02 -9.26 -1.08
C GLY A 57 -47.73 -9.48 0.41
N THR A 58 -47.16 -8.46 1.07
CA THR A 58 -47.77 -7.63 2.13
C THR A 58 -46.76 -6.55 2.51
N GLU A 59 -47.24 -5.34 2.81
CA GLU A 59 -46.49 -4.15 3.18
C GLU A 59 -45.61 -4.35 4.43
N ASN A 60 -44.34 -3.95 4.34
CA ASN A 60 -43.68 -3.24 5.43
C ASN A 60 -42.54 -2.40 4.86
N ASN A 61 -42.71 -1.09 5.02
CA ASN A 61 -41.90 -0.04 4.41
C ASN A 61 -40.67 0.23 5.29
N HIS A 62 -39.53 -0.37 4.93
CA HIS A 62 -38.21 0.12 5.35
C HIS A 62 -37.16 -0.27 4.32
N THR A 63 -37.28 0.27 3.10
CA THR A 63 -36.20 0.19 2.11
C THR A 63 -35.16 1.26 2.43
N VAL A 64 -34.24 0.96 3.34
CA VAL A 64 -32.93 1.62 3.31
C VAL A 64 -32.26 1.11 2.04
N ARG A 65 -32.13 1.98 1.03
CA ARG A 65 -31.32 1.67 -0.14
C ARG A 65 -29.89 1.41 0.36
N PRO A 66 -29.26 0.26 0.07
CA PRO A 66 -27.86 0.09 0.41
C PRO A 66 -27.10 1.14 -0.41
N ASP A 67 -26.32 1.99 0.25
CA ASP A 67 -25.40 2.89 -0.42
C ASP A 67 -24.60 2.08 -1.46
N SER A 68 -24.80 2.37 -2.74
CA SER A 68 -24.29 1.56 -3.84
C SER A 68 -22.79 1.75 -4.12
N LYS A 69 -22.10 2.58 -3.34
CA LYS A 69 -20.68 2.87 -3.54
C LYS A 69 -19.81 1.92 -2.70
N PRO A 70 -18.71 1.38 -3.26
CA PRO A 70 -17.68 0.68 -2.50
C PRO A 70 -17.15 1.53 -1.33
N LEU A 71 -16.69 0.88 -0.26
CA LEU A 71 -16.17 1.54 0.95
C LEU A 71 -15.01 2.50 0.63
N PHE A 72 -14.02 2.06 -0.15
CA PHE A 72 -12.89 2.90 -0.57
C PHE A 72 -13.33 4.25 -1.18
N MET A 73 -14.34 4.25 -2.06
CA MET A 73 -14.86 5.48 -2.69
C MET A 73 -15.48 6.42 -1.66
N LYS A 74 -16.16 5.88 -0.66
CA LYS A 74 -16.75 6.69 0.42
C LYS A 74 -15.68 7.37 1.25
N PHE A 75 -14.62 6.63 1.61
CA PHE A 75 -13.53 7.19 2.41
C PHE A 75 -12.69 8.19 1.62
N GLU A 76 -12.47 7.98 0.32
CA GLU A 76 -11.84 8.97 -0.55
C GLU A 76 -12.64 10.26 -0.63
N GLU A 77 -13.97 10.18 -0.75
CA GLU A 77 -14.87 11.34 -0.71
C GLU A 77 -14.80 12.07 0.64
N GLU A 78 -14.73 11.34 1.76
CA GLU A 78 -14.61 11.88 3.13
C GLU A 78 -13.33 12.73 3.28
N VAL A 79 -12.19 12.23 2.77
CA VAL A 79 -10.88 12.89 2.94
C VAL A 79 -10.56 13.92 1.86
N LYS A 80 -11.34 13.99 0.78
CA LYS A 80 -11.06 14.84 -0.40
C LYS A 80 -10.85 16.31 -0.04
N SER A 81 -11.59 16.82 0.94
CA SER A 81 -11.53 18.22 1.39
C SER A 81 -10.33 18.54 2.28
N LEU A 82 -9.67 17.53 2.86
CA LEU A 82 -8.47 17.72 3.67
C LEU A 82 -7.34 18.24 2.81
N LYS A 83 -6.44 19.07 3.35
CA LYS A 83 -5.25 19.53 2.63
C LYS A 83 -4.15 18.46 2.68
N SER A 84 -3.50 18.15 1.56
CA SER A 84 -2.31 17.28 1.56
C SER A 84 -1.15 17.94 2.30
N VAL A 85 -0.11 17.16 2.61
CA VAL A 85 1.10 17.70 3.24
C VAL A 85 1.73 18.80 2.38
N ASP A 86 1.76 18.65 1.06
CA ASP A 86 2.30 19.69 0.16
C ASP A 86 1.51 21.00 0.20
N GLU A 87 0.18 20.92 0.34
CA GLU A 87 -0.68 22.09 0.43
C GLU A 87 -0.55 22.80 1.79
N GLN A 88 -0.09 22.09 2.82
CA GLN A 88 0.19 22.63 4.15
C GLN A 88 1.59 23.28 4.21
N PHE A 89 2.56 22.74 3.45
CA PHE A 89 3.96 23.21 3.39
C PHE A 89 4.33 23.66 1.98
N PRO A 90 3.83 24.83 1.50
CA PRO A 90 4.00 25.27 0.12
C PRO A 90 5.46 25.54 -0.27
N ASN A 91 6.35 25.74 0.71
CA ASN A 91 7.79 25.96 0.48
C ASN A 91 8.62 24.67 0.59
N ALA A 92 7.97 23.50 0.72
CA ALA A 92 8.63 22.21 0.97
C ALA A 92 9.53 22.19 2.22
N ASP A 93 9.20 23.01 3.20
CA ASP A 93 9.83 23.12 4.52
C ASP A 93 9.24 22.09 5.50
N TYR A 94 9.29 20.81 5.11
CA TYR A 94 8.73 19.73 5.91
C TYR A 94 9.46 19.58 7.26
N PRO A 95 8.74 19.34 8.36
CA PRO A 95 9.31 19.31 9.69
C PRO A 95 10.33 18.18 9.86
N ILE A 96 11.48 18.54 10.46
CA ILE A 96 12.53 17.60 10.82
C ILE A 96 12.04 16.63 11.92
N GLY A 97 12.56 15.40 11.88
CA GLY A 97 12.36 14.43 12.95
C GLY A 97 13.21 14.75 14.19
N GLU A 98 13.21 13.82 15.15
CA GLU A 98 14.13 13.88 16.27
C GLU A 98 15.57 13.71 15.78
N ILE A 99 16.43 14.66 16.13
CA ILE A 99 17.87 14.61 15.82
C ILE A 99 18.60 14.13 17.06
N CYS A 100 19.25 12.99 16.96
CA CYS A 100 19.99 12.36 18.05
C CYS A 100 21.50 12.43 17.80
N GLU A 101 22.26 12.65 18.87
CA GLU A 101 23.71 12.47 18.80
C GLU A 101 24.05 10.98 18.65
N TYR A 102 25.08 10.70 17.85
CA TYR A 102 25.60 9.34 17.71
C TYR A 102 26.19 8.88 19.05
N LYS A 103 25.90 7.64 19.46
CA LYS A 103 26.53 7.03 20.62
C LYS A 103 28.01 6.81 20.33
N VAL A 104 28.88 7.43 21.13
CA VAL A 104 30.32 7.22 21.04
C VAL A 104 30.67 6.00 21.88
N ASN A 105 30.86 4.85 21.22
CA ASN A 105 31.44 3.66 21.87
C ASN A 105 32.97 3.79 21.91
N ALA A 106 33.63 3.07 22.81
CA ALA A 106 35.08 3.18 23.06
C ALA A 106 35.96 3.08 21.80
N ASP A 107 35.54 2.28 20.82
CA ASP A 107 36.28 2.06 19.56
C ASP A 107 35.73 2.87 18.36
N ASP A 108 34.64 3.61 18.52
CA ASP A 108 33.96 4.28 17.41
C ASP A 108 34.33 5.76 17.28
N ARG A 109 35.49 5.99 16.65
CA ARG A 109 35.98 7.34 16.33
C ARG A 109 35.14 8.04 15.24
N THR A 110 34.26 7.33 14.54
CA THR A 110 33.49 7.88 13.41
C THR A 110 32.28 8.70 13.85
N ALA A 111 31.80 8.47 15.07
CA ALA A 111 30.69 9.21 15.69
C ALA A 111 31.12 10.58 16.28
N ILE A 112 32.42 10.77 16.55
CA ILE A 112 32.95 11.97 17.19
C ILE A 112 32.83 13.17 16.25
N ASN A 113 32.36 14.31 16.77
CA ASN A 113 32.25 15.58 16.06
C ASN A 113 31.39 15.56 14.77
N ARG A 114 30.52 14.56 14.55
CA ARG A 114 29.72 14.51 13.31
C ARG A 114 28.81 15.72 13.11
N LEU A 115 28.30 16.29 14.19
CA LEU A 115 27.43 17.48 14.15
C LEU A 115 28.22 18.79 14.08
N THR A 116 29.50 18.79 14.44
CA THR A 116 30.32 20.01 14.54
C THR A 116 31.37 20.13 13.43
N ASN A 117 31.82 19.02 12.86
CA ASN A 117 32.81 18.99 11.79
C ASN A 117 32.23 19.56 10.48
N GLU A 118 32.89 20.59 9.93
CA GLU A 118 32.44 21.31 8.74
C GLU A 118 32.36 20.44 7.47
N GLU A 119 33.27 19.49 7.29
CA GLU A 119 33.20 18.53 6.16
C GLU A 119 31.95 17.66 6.25
N LYS A 120 31.61 17.20 7.46
CA LYS A 120 30.41 16.38 7.69
C LYS A 120 29.13 17.19 7.52
N LYS A 121 29.10 18.44 7.98
CA LYS A 121 27.96 19.35 7.72
C LYS A 121 27.76 19.61 6.23
N ALA A 122 28.85 19.85 5.49
CA ALA A 122 28.78 20.06 4.05
C ALA A 122 28.27 18.81 3.31
N LEU A 123 28.75 17.63 3.72
CA LEU A 123 28.26 16.36 3.19
C LEU A 123 26.77 16.14 3.51
N ASP A 124 26.34 16.39 4.73
CA ASP A 124 24.93 16.23 5.13
C ASP A 124 24.01 17.19 4.36
N SER A 125 24.46 18.45 4.18
CA SER A 125 23.77 19.44 3.36
C SER A 125 23.62 19.02 1.90
N SER A 126 24.55 18.21 1.37
CA SER A 126 24.47 17.68 0.00
C SER A 126 23.33 16.66 -0.19
N TYR A 127 22.81 16.07 0.89
CA TYR A 127 21.68 15.14 0.89
C TYR A 127 20.35 15.79 1.27
N GLU A 128 20.28 17.12 1.36
CA GLU A 128 19.08 17.80 1.88
C GLU A 128 17.80 17.48 1.10
N GLU A 129 17.85 17.37 -0.23
CA GLU A 129 16.68 16.97 -1.04
C GLU A 129 16.24 15.52 -0.75
N LEU A 130 17.19 14.62 -0.54
CA LEU A 130 16.90 13.24 -0.10
C LEU A 130 16.16 13.24 1.25
N TYR A 131 16.63 14.06 2.20
CA TYR A 131 16.01 14.15 3.51
C TYR A 131 14.64 14.82 3.47
N LYS A 132 14.43 15.80 2.59
CA LYS A 132 13.10 16.41 2.38
C LYS A 132 12.07 15.36 1.94
N ASP A 133 12.43 14.44 1.04
CA ASP A 133 11.55 13.34 0.63
C ASP A 133 11.14 12.47 1.81
N PHE A 134 12.10 12.08 2.68
CA PHE A 134 11.79 11.37 3.92
C PHE A 134 10.91 12.18 4.86
N ARG A 135 11.19 13.48 5.06
CA ARG A 135 10.43 14.37 5.97
C ARG A 135 8.99 14.56 5.48
N ARG A 136 8.77 14.70 4.16
CA ARG A 136 7.46 14.75 3.51
C ARG A 136 6.66 13.48 3.81
N GLY A 137 7.25 12.31 3.54
CA GLY A 137 6.63 11.03 3.86
C GLY A 137 6.33 10.89 5.37
N ALA A 138 7.28 11.31 6.22
CA ALA A 138 7.14 11.16 7.67
C ALA A 138 6.02 12.03 8.22
N GLU A 139 5.81 13.22 7.65
CA GLU A 139 4.68 14.07 8.02
C GLU A 139 3.34 13.48 7.58
N ALA A 140 3.26 12.92 6.37
CA ALA A 140 2.06 12.21 5.92
C ALA A 140 1.72 11.02 6.84
N HIS A 141 2.73 10.28 7.28
CA HIS A 141 2.58 9.20 8.27
C HIS A 141 2.13 9.73 9.64
N ARG A 142 2.75 10.81 10.15
CA ARG A 142 2.35 11.41 11.42
C ARG A 142 0.89 11.87 11.44
N GLN A 143 0.42 12.49 10.37
CA GLN A 143 -0.97 12.93 10.26
C GLN A 143 -1.93 11.74 10.11
N THR A 144 -1.58 10.76 9.28
CA THR A 144 -2.42 9.56 9.06
C THR A 144 -2.56 8.73 10.33
N ARG A 145 -1.48 8.44 11.07
CA ARG A 145 -1.59 7.68 12.33
C ARG A 145 -2.39 8.44 13.39
N LYS A 146 -2.30 9.78 13.41
CA LYS A 146 -3.10 10.62 14.30
C LYS A 146 -4.59 10.55 13.95
N PHE A 147 -4.91 10.57 12.66
CA PHE A 147 -6.27 10.36 12.16
C PHE A 147 -6.81 8.98 12.54
N VAL A 148 -6.05 7.91 12.30
CA VAL A 148 -6.45 6.53 12.64
C VAL A 148 -6.79 6.40 14.12
N ARG A 149 -5.94 6.95 15.00
CA ARG A 149 -6.15 6.93 16.46
C ARG A 149 -7.42 7.65 16.91
N SER A 150 -8.01 8.55 16.11
CA SER A 150 -9.21 9.29 16.50
C SER A 150 -10.51 8.51 16.34
N TRP A 151 -10.51 7.42 15.58
CA TRP A 151 -11.72 6.65 15.27
C TRP A 151 -11.57 5.13 15.41
N LEU A 152 -10.34 4.61 15.44
CA LEU A 152 -10.08 3.19 15.61
C LEU A 152 -10.63 2.69 16.95
N LYS A 153 -11.52 1.71 16.89
CA LYS A 153 -12.21 1.13 18.04
C LYS A 153 -12.65 -0.31 17.74
N PRO A 154 -12.92 -1.12 18.79
CA PRO A 154 -13.51 -2.44 18.59
C PRO A 154 -14.85 -2.37 17.85
N GLY A 155 -15.17 -3.44 17.11
CA GLY A 155 -16.39 -3.55 16.31
C GLY A 155 -16.25 -3.11 14.86
N LEU A 156 -15.12 -2.51 14.47
CA LEU A 156 -14.80 -2.24 13.07
C LEU A 156 -14.23 -3.50 12.39
N SER A 157 -14.62 -3.74 11.15
CA SER A 157 -13.96 -4.77 10.34
C SER A 157 -12.53 -4.36 9.99
N MET A 158 -11.65 -5.34 9.81
CA MET A 158 -10.26 -5.05 9.40
C MET A 158 -10.21 -4.35 8.04
N ILE A 159 -11.15 -4.67 7.14
CA ILE A 159 -11.29 -4.02 5.81
C ILE A 159 -11.61 -2.54 5.97
N GLU A 160 -12.61 -2.18 6.78
CA GLU A 160 -12.96 -0.78 7.03
C GLU A 160 -11.78 0.00 7.62
N ILE A 161 -11.02 -0.63 8.52
CA ILE A 161 -9.82 -0.01 9.12
C ILE A 161 -8.78 0.28 8.04
N CYS A 162 -8.43 -0.71 7.21
CA CYS A 162 -7.40 -0.56 6.19
C CYS A 162 -7.82 0.43 5.11
N GLU A 163 -9.01 0.28 4.54
CA GLU A 163 -9.47 1.17 3.46
C GLU A 163 -9.59 2.64 3.91
N LYS A 164 -10.07 2.88 5.15
CA LYS A 164 -10.16 4.24 5.69
C LYS A 164 -8.78 4.86 5.96
N LEU A 165 -7.85 4.07 6.49
CA LEU A 165 -6.47 4.49 6.70
C LEU A 165 -5.80 4.84 5.36
N GLU A 166 -5.92 3.95 4.38
CA GLU A 166 -5.26 4.10 3.08
C GLU A 166 -5.82 5.28 2.28
N ALA A 167 -7.14 5.52 2.32
CA ALA A 167 -7.73 6.71 1.70
C ALA A 167 -7.11 8.01 2.25
N HIS A 168 -6.99 8.10 3.59
CA HIS A 168 -6.34 9.24 4.23
C HIS A 168 -4.85 9.33 3.85
N SER A 169 -4.14 8.20 3.86
CA SER A 169 -2.71 8.15 3.51
C SER A 169 -2.45 8.63 2.08
N ARG A 170 -3.22 8.13 1.09
CA ARG A 170 -3.17 8.57 -0.32
C ARG A 170 -3.42 10.07 -0.46
N ARG A 171 -4.38 10.62 0.30
CA ARG A 171 -4.66 12.07 0.30
C ARG A 171 -3.52 12.89 0.88
N MET A 172 -2.97 12.48 2.03
CA MET A 172 -1.90 13.20 2.73
C MET A 172 -0.61 13.24 1.91
N ILE A 173 -0.22 12.09 1.33
CA ILE A 173 0.99 11.98 0.52
C ILE A 173 0.83 12.53 -0.90
N ARG A 174 -0.41 12.87 -1.30
CA ARG A 174 -0.77 13.25 -2.67
C ARG A 174 -0.27 12.20 -3.67
N GLU A 175 -0.88 11.01 -3.60
CA GLU A 175 -0.52 9.86 -4.44
C GLU A 175 -0.42 10.26 -5.93
N HIS A 176 0.69 9.88 -6.56
CA HIS A 176 1.03 10.21 -7.93
C HIS A 176 1.95 9.12 -8.51
N GLY A 177 1.34 8.06 -9.06
CA GLY A 177 2.06 6.95 -9.69
C GLY A 177 3.18 6.40 -8.79
N LEU A 178 4.39 6.31 -9.32
CA LEU A 178 5.58 5.86 -8.59
C LEU A 178 6.36 7.01 -7.91
N ASP A 179 5.96 8.26 -8.13
CA ASP A 179 6.64 9.42 -7.54
C ASP A 179 6.26 9.55 -6.06
N SER A 180 5.01 9.26 -5.70
CA SER A 180 4.59 9.21 -4.31
C SER A 180 3.34 8.37 -4.10
N GLY A 181 3.29 7.64 -2.99
CA GLY A 181 2.18 6.74 -2.72
C GLY A 181 2.39 5.91 -1.47
N LEU A 182 1.63 4.82 -1.37
CA LEU A 182 1.78 3.84 -0.31
C LEU A 182 2.97 2.92 -0.62
N ALA A 183 3.89 2.76 0.33
CA ALA A 183 5.10 1.96 0.11
C ALA A 183 4.83 0.45 0.22
N PHE A 184 3.91 0.07 1.09
CA PHE A 184 3.49 -1.30 1.32
C PHE A 184 2.06 -1.32 1.93
N PRO A 185 1.35 -2.47 1.89
CA PRO A 185 -0.01 -2.59 2.39
C PRO A 185 -0.14 -2.25 3.88
N THR A 186 -1.35 -1.88 4.30
CA THR A 186 -1.65 -1.65 5.72
C THR A 186 -1.66 -2.98 6.48
N GLY A 187 -0.59 -3.26 7.20
CA GLY A 187 -0.54 -4.31 8.20
C GLY A 187 -1.44 -3.97 9.39
N CYS A 188 -2.31 -4.90 9.76
CA CYS A 188 -3.22 -4.79 10.89
C CYS A 188 -3.25 -6.09 11.70
N SER A 189 -2.06 -6.66 11.94
CA SER A 189 -1.89 -7.99 12.50
C SER A 189 -2.41 -8.05 13.94
N ILE A 190 -3.25 -9.04 14.25
CA ILE A 190 -3.93 -9.16 15.55
C ILE A 190 -3.36 -10.31 16.38
N ASN A 191 -3.23 -10.07 17.69
CA ASN A 191 -2.84 -11.07 18.69
C ASN A 191 -1.50 -11.75 18.37
N HIS A 192 -1.49 -13.08 18.30
CA HIS A 192 -0.29 -13.90 18.06
C HIS A 192 0.34 -13.68 16.67
N CYS A 193 -0.42 -13.16 15.69
CA CYS A 193 0.13 -12.79 14.39
C CYS A 193 0.93 -11.49 14.53
N ALA A 194 2.25 -11.54 14.38
CA ALA A 194 3.11 -10.39 14.65
C ALA A 194 3.05 -9.32 13.53
N ALA A 195 3.05 -9.74 12.27
CA ALA A 195 3.18 -8.85 11.11
C ALA A 195 2.57 -9.49 9.85
N HIS A 196 2.47 -8.68 8.78
CA HIS A 196 2.10 -9.08 7.41
C HIS A 196 0.68 -9.63 7.21
N TYR A 197 -0.20 -9.49 8.19
CA TYR A 197 -1.64 -9.65 7.95
C TYR A 197 -2.27 -8.32 7.56
N THR A 198 -2.93 -8.33 6.40
CA THR A 198 -3.89 -7.34 5.92
C THR A 198 -5.09 -8.13 5.35
N PRO A 199 -6.34 -7.68 5.50
CA PRO A 199 -7.50 -8.45 5.07
C PRO A 199 -7.56 -8.55 3.54
N ASN A 200 -7.79 -9.76 3.04
CA ASN A 200 -8.19 -9.97 1.65
C ASN A 200 -9.70 -9.73 1.47
N ALA A 201 -10.15 -9.61 0.23
CA ALA A 201 -11.58 -9.51 -0.08
C ALA A 201 -12.36 -10.68 0.53
N GLY A 202 -13.44 -10.36 1.26
CA GLY A 202 -14.27 -11.35 1.95
C GLY A 202 -13.79 -11.73 3.36
N ASP A 203 -12.70 -11.13 3.86
CA ASP A 203 -12.30 -11.26 5.26
C ASP A 203 -13.35 -10.57 6.17
N ASN A 204 -13.96 -11.35 7.06
CA ASN A 204 -14.98 -10.89 7.99
C ASN A 204 -14.44 -10.64 9.41
N THR A 205 -13.12 -10.56 9.56
CA THR A 205 -12.47 -10.30 10.85
C THR A 205 -12.87 -8.92 11.36
N VAL A 206 -13.29 -8.88 12.63
CA VAL A 206 -13.69 -7.66 13.34
C VAL A 206 -12.76 -7.47 14.53
N LEU A 207 -12.24 -6.27 14.69
CA LEU A 207 -11.37 -5.90 15.80
C LEU A 207 -12.14 -6.01 17.13
N GLN A 208 -11.60 -6.78 18.08
CA GLN A 208 -12.20 -7.00 19.39
C GLN A 208 -11.56 -6.12 20.47
N TYR A 209 -12.26 -5.95 21.60
CA TYR A 209 -11.76 -5.18 22.74
C TYR A 209 -10.46 -5.76 23.32
N SER A 210 -10.36 -7.08 23.39
CA SER A 210 -9.20 -7.79 23.94
C SER A 210 -8.06 -7.98 22.95
N ASP A 211 -8.19 -7.48 21.71
CA ASP A 211 -7.17 -7.68 20.68
C ASP A 211 -5.97 -6.75 20.88
N VAL A 212 -4.79 -7.27 20.54
CA VAL A 212 -3.57 -6.47 20.35
C VAL A 212 -3.30 -6.36 18.86
N CYS A 213 -3.63 -5.21 18.28
CA CYS A 213 -3.51 -4.94 16.85
C CYS A 213 -2.28 -4.09 16.55
N LYS A 214 -1.43 -4.54 15.61
CA LYS A 214 -0.27 -3.78 15.14
C LYS A 214 -0.64 -3.10 13.84
N ILE A 215 -0.73 -1.77 13.86
CA ILE A 215 -0.95 -0.93 12.68
C ILE A 215 0.41 -0.56 12.12
N ASP A 216 0.72 -1.12 10.96
CA ASP A 216 2.00 -0.99 10.28
C ASP A 216 1.74 -0.62 8.82
N TYR A 217 2.17 0.55 8.40
CA TYR A 217 1.91 1.03 7.05
C TYR A 217 3.01 1.97 6.60
N GLY A 218 3.24 1.98 5.29
CA GLY A 218 4.32 2.73 4.69
C GLY A 218 3.86 3.76 3.68
N VAL A 219 4.61 4.85 3.60
CA VAL A 219 4.46 5.89 2.57
C VAL A 219 5.82 6.16 1.93
N HIS A 220 5.83 6.58 0.67
CA HIS A 220 7.07 6.96 0.01
C HIS A 220 6.95 8.24 -0.83
N VAL A 221 8.11 8.84 -1.07
CA VAL A 221 8.33 9.92 -2.03
C VAL A 221 9.61 9.59 -2.79
N ASN A 222 9.56 9.49 -4.12
CA ASN A 222 10.69 9.10 -4.99
C ASN A 222 11.41 7.83 -4.50
N GLY A 223 10.65 6.84 -4.03
CA GLY A 223 11.18 5.60 -3.43
C GLY A 223 11.83 5.74 -2.05
N ARG A 224 11.77 6.92 -1.40
CA ARG A 224 12.21 7.12 -0.01
C ARG A 224 11.09 6.71 0.93
N ILE A 225 11.23 5.51 1.49
CA ILE A 225 10.19 4.84 2.28
C ILE A 225 10.25 5.29 3.73
N ILE A 226 9.08 5.62 4.28
CA ILE A 226 8.86 5.68 5.72
C ILE A 226 8.13 4.41 6.12
N ASP A 227 8.83 3.59 6.89
CA ASP A 227 8.31 2.41 7.56
C ASP A 227 8.18 2.75 9.05
N CYS A 228 6.95 2.78 9.55
CA CYS A 228 6.66 3.10 10.94
C CYS A 228 5.35 2.46 11.37
N ALA A 229 5.36 1.85 12.55
CA ALA A 229 4.22 1.15 13.10
C ALA A 229 3.86 1.65 14.50
N PHE A 230 2.65 1.31 14.95
CA PHE A 230 2.26 1.41 16.35
C PHE A 230 1.31 0.27 16.73
N THR A 231 1.34 -0.10 18.00
CA THR A 231 0.41 -1.09 18.54
C THR A 231 -0.79 -0.40 19.16
N VAL A 232 -1.96 -1.01 19.03
CA VAL A 232 -3.24 -0.58 19.58
C VAL A 232 -3.80 -1.72 20.43
N ASN A 233 -4.15 -1.39 21.66
CA ASN A 233 -4.91 -2.23 22.57
C ASN A 233 -6.03 -1.36 23.18
N PHE A 234 -7.10 -1.98 23.69
CA PHE A 234 -8.14 -1.29 24.46
C PHE A 234 -8.28 -1.84 25.89
N ASP A 235 -7.59 -2.94 26.19
CA ASP A 235 -7.56 -3.63 27.47
C ASP A 235 -6.26 -3.26 28.18
N SER A 236 -6.38 -2.56 29.31
CA SER A 236 -5.25 -2.00 30.07
C SER A 236 -4.27 -3.03 30.59
N LYS A 237 -4.58 -4.34 30.51
CA LYS A 237 -3.62 -5.40 30.84
C LYS A 237 -2.39 -5.43 29.91
N PHE A 238 -2.43 -4.73 28.77
CA PHE A 238 -1.36 -4.67 27.77
C PHE A 238 -0.60 -3.32 27.73
N ASP A 239 -0.81 -2.46 28.74
CA ASP A 239 -0.09 -1.19 28.90
C ASP A 239 1.34 -1.36 29.43
#